data_AF-A0A2V5SQ13-F1
#
_entry.id   AF-A0A2V5SQ13-F1
#
_cell.length_a   1.000
_cell.length_b   1.000
_cell.length_c   1.000
_cell.angle_alpha   90.00
_cell.angle_beta   90.00
_cell.angle_gamma   90.00
#
_symmetry.space_group_name_H-M   'P 1'
#
loop_
_entity.id
_entity.type
_entity.pdbx_description
1 polymer ?
#
loop_
_entity_poly.entity_id
_entity_poly.type
_entity_poly.pdbx_seq_one_letter_code
_entity_poly.pdbx_strand_id
1 'polypeptide(L)'
;MFPTSLECAEQAESGDSSHIISRIPRQRVESTVIAGVGYSRRRHILEIQFVNGAIYRYLDVPAAVHRDLMSAESKARFYDSDIRGHYRSVLVRPRQKAQTEN
;
A
#
# COMPACT_ATOMS: atom_id res chain seq x y z
N MET A 1 34.10 23.90 5.53
CA MET A 1 32.99 24.26 6.44
C MET A 1 31.70 24.25 5.61
N PHE A 2 31.00 23.11 5.60
CA PHE A 2 29.63 22.94 5.11
C PHE A 2 28.91 22.07 6.16
N PRO A 3 27.63 22.33 6.46
CA PRO A 3 26.94 21.76 7.61
C PRO A 3 26.46 20.32 7.37
N THR A 4 26.76 19.48 8.36
CA THR A 4 25.86 18.62 9.16
C THR A 4 24.60 17.98 8.54
N SER A 5 24.43 16.68 8.85
CA SER A 5 23.21 15.86 8.78
C SER A 5 22.74 15.54 7.36
N LEU A 6 22.69 14.29 6.91
CA LEU A 6 21.98 13.19 7.54
C LEU A 6 22.39 11.88 6.84
N GLU A 7 23.21 11.08 7.52
CA GLU A 7 23.23 9.63 7.35
C GLU A 7 22.01 9.06 8.11
N CYS A 8 21.46 7.93 7.66
CA CYS A 8 20.23 7.22 8.08
C CYS A 8 19.06 7.44 7.09
N ALA A 9 18.56 6.45 6.35
CA ALA A 9 18.69 4.99 6.42
C ALA A 9 18.60 4.45 4.98
N GLU A 10 19.62 3.74 4.52
CA GLU A 10 19.68 2.27 4.59
C GLU A 10 18.46 1.62 3.93
N GLN A 11 18.74 1.13 2.73
CA GLN A 11 17.87 0.29 1.93
C GLN A 11 17.57 -0.99 2.72
N ALA A 12 16.39 -1.08 3.35
CA ALA A 12 15.88 -2.34 3.86
C ALA A 12 15.07 -3.04 2.76
N GLU A 13 15.80 -3.66 1.84
CA GLU A 13 15.30 -4.81 1.09
C GLU A 13 15.11 -5.95 2.10
N SER A 14 13.87 -6.36 2.34
CA SER A 14 13.56 -7.57 3.09
C SER A 14 12.44 -8.30 2.36
N GLY A 15 12.85 -9.20 1.48
CA GLY A 15 11.99 -10.21 0.88
C GLY A 15 12.06 -11.51 1.67
N ASP A 16 10.90 -12.03 2.06
CA ASP A 16 10.63 -13.46 2.30
C ASP A 16 9.12 -13.61 2.58
N SER A 17 8.36 -14.60 2.14
CA SER A 17 8.42 -15.54 1.03
C SER A 17 6.99 -16.03 0.82
N SER A 18 6.70 -16.50 -0.39
CA SER A 18 5.47 -17.19 -0.80
C SER A 18 4.18 -16.36 -0.72
N HIS A 19 3.62 -15.98 -1.88
CA HIS A 19 2.23 -16.24 -2.27
C HIS A 19 1.87 -15.49 -3.57
N ILE A 20 1.73 -16.27 -4.64
CA ILE A 20 0.82 -16.07 -5.79
C ILE A 20 0.89 -14.69 -6.48
N ILE A 21 1.83 -14.60 -7.43
CA ILE A 21 1.87 -13.77 -8.65
C ILE A 21 0.84 -12.62 -8.70
N SER A 22 1.22 -11.49 -8.12
CA SER A 22 0.90 -10.18 -8.68
C SER A 22 2.23 -9.46 -8.80
N ARG A 23 2.71 -9.18 -10.03
CA ARG A 23 4.00 -8.51 -10.32
C ARG A 23 4.05 -7.04 -9.84
N ILE A 24 3.24 -6.68 -8.86
CA ILE A 24 3.18 -5.36 -8.25
C ILE A 24 3.91 -5.49 -6.92
N PRO A 25 5.15 -4.98 -6.79
CA PRO A 25 5.83 -4.96 -5.50
C PRO A 25 4.96 -4.15 -4.53
N ARG A 26 4.53 -4.79 -3.45
CA ARG A 26 3.80 -4.14 -2.37
C ARG A 26 4.82 -3.80 -1.30
N GLN A 27 4.93 -2.54 -0.94
CA GLN A 27 5.76 -2.12 0.18
C GLN A 27 4.93 -2.21 1.45
N ARG A 28 5.43 -2.94 2.46
CA ARG A 28 4.88 -2.86 3.82
C ARG A 28 5.12 -1.46 4.33
N VAL A 29 4.10 -0.88 4.93
CA VAL A 29 4.17 0.45 5.53
C VAL A 29 3.79 0.32 6.99
N GLU A 30 4.55 0.97 7.86
CA GLU A 30 4.23 1.09 9.28
C GLU A 30 3.08 2.08 9.40
N SER A 31 1.85 1.60 9.57
CA SER A 31 0.67 2.46 9.70
C SER A 31 -0.42 1.79 10.51
N THR A 32 -1.15 2.59 11.29
CA THR A 32 -2.22 2.11 12.19
C THR A 32 -3.36 1.42 11.45
N VAL A 33 -3.59 1.80 10.18
CA VAL A 33 -4.73 1.34 9.38
C VAL A 33 -4.30 0.50 8.18
N ILE A 34 -3.11 0.76 7.63
CA ILE A 34 -2.62 0.18 6.39
C ILE A 34 -1.47 -0.77 6.71
N ALA A 35 -1.59 -2.03 6.33
CA ALA A 35 -0.54 -3.04 6.47
C ALA A 35 0.43 -3.03 5.28
N GLY A 36 -0.05 -2.68 4.08
CA GLY A 36 0.78 -2.64 2.89
C GLY A 36 0.13 -1.93 1.72
N VAL A 37 0.96 -1.38 0.84
CA VAL A 37 0.52 -0.64 -0.33
C VAL A 37 1.24 -1.16 -1.57
N GLY A 38 0.51 -1.44 -2.63
CA GLY A 38 1.06 -1.77 -3.95
C GLY A 38 0.49 -0.85 -5.01
N TYR A 39 1.33 -0.39 -5.94
CA TYR A 39 0.87 0.50 -7.01
C TYR A 39 1.30 0.02 -8.39
N SER A 40 0.36 0.03 -9.33
CA SER A 40 0.56 -0.39 -10.71
C SER A 40 0.50 0.81 -11.65
N ARG A 41 1.67 1.35 -12.02
CA ARG A 41 1.79 2.46 -13.01
C ARG A 41 1.13 2.12 -14.35
N ARG A 42 1.23 0.87 -14.82
CA ARG A 42 0.66 0.46 -16.12
C ARG A 42 -0.86 0.51 -16.19
N ARG A 43 -1.52 0.37 -15.04
CA ARG A 43 -2.99 0.31 -14.95
C ARG A 43 -3.59 1.47 -14.14
N HIS A 44 -2.75 2.33 -13.56
CA HIS A 44 -3.15 3.36 -12.60
C HIS A 44 -4.02 2.78 -11.46
N ILE A 45 -3.58 1.65 -10.92
CA ILE A 45 -4.29 0.94 -9.85
C ILE A 45 -3.46 0.99 -8.58
N LEU A 46 -4.04 1.52 -7.51
CA LEU A 46 -3.49 1.49 -6.17
C LEU A 46 -4.19 0.40 -5.36
N GLU A 47 -3.43 -0.51 -4.79
CA GLU A 47 -3.92 -1.58 -3.94
C GLU A 47 -3.46 -1.34 -2.50
N ILE A 48 -4.40 -1.30 -1.59
CA ILE A 48 -4.16 -1.04 -0.17
C ILE A 48 -4.65 -2.25 0.61
N GLN A 49 -3.73 -2.86 1.34
CA GLN A 49 -4.03 -3.90 2.32
C GLN A 49 -4.17 -3.24 3.68
N PHE A 50 -5.31 -3.45 4.32
CA PHE A 50 -5.58 -2.99 5.67
C PHE A 50 -5.08 -4.01 6.69
N VAL A 51 -4.78 -3.54 7.90
CA VAL A 51 -4.41 -4.41 9.04
C VAL A 51 -5.49 -5.45 9.37
N ASN A 52 -6.75 -5.15 9.04
CA ASN A 52 -7.89 -6.06 9.20
C ASN A 52 -7.92 -7.19 8.14
N GLY A 53 -6.96 -7.27 7.22
CA GLY A 53 -6.91 -8.26 6.14
C GLY A 53 -7.78 -7.90 4.92
N ALA A 54 -8.54 -6.81 4.98
CA ALA A 54 -9.30 -6.31 3.84
C ALA A 54 -8.35 -5.70 2.80
N ILE A 55 -8.57 -6.00 1.52
CA ILE A 55 -7.80 -5.44 0.41
C ILE A 55 -8.72 -4.55 -0.42
N TYR A 56 -8.34 -3.28 -0.60
CA TYR A 56 -9.05 -2.34 -1.45
C TYR A 56 -8.21 -1.99 -2.66
N ARG A 57 -8.81 -2.06 -3.84
CA ARG A 57 -8.20 -1.59 -5.09
C ARG A 57 -8.88 -0.31 -5.52
N TYR A 58 -8.09 0.73 -5.63
CA TYR A 58 -8.46 2.01 -6.18
C TYR A 58 -8.08 2.05 -7.65
N LEU A 59 -9.06 2.35 -8.49
CA LEU A 59 -8.90 2.52 -9.93
C LEU A 59 -8.69 4.01 -10.26
N ASP A 60 -8.04 4.29 -11.38
CA ASP A 60 -7.76 5.65 -11.87
C ASP A 60 -6.94 6.51 -10.89
N VAL A 61 -6.04 5.88 -10.12
CA VAL A 61 -5.15 6.58 -9.21
C VAL A 61 -3.84 6.93 -9.92
N PRO A 62 -3.49 8.22 -10.00
CA PRO A 62 -2.23 8.64 -10.62
C PRO A 62 -1.02 8.29 -9.76
N ALA A 63 0.15 8.19 -10.39
CA ALA A 63 1.39 7.82 -9.70
C ALA A 63 1.84 8.87 -8.68
N ALA A 64 1.41 10.12 -8.85
CA ALA A 64 1.64 11.21 -7.90
C ALA A 64 1.05 10.87 -6.53
N VAL A 65 -0.21 10.47 -6.46
CA VAL A 65 -0.91 10.10 -5.21
C VAL A 65 -0.19 8.94 -4.50
N HIS A 66 0.29 7.94 -5.25
CA HIS A 66 1.09 6.87 -4.64
C HIS A 66 2.39 7.41 -4.05
N ARG A 67 3.11 8.30 -4.76
CA ARG A 67 4.35 8.89 -4.25
C ARG A 67 4.08 9.76 -3.02
N ASP A 68 3.02 10.54 -3.03
CA ASP A 68 2.65 11.43 -1.93
C ASP A 68 2.20 10.62 -0.71
N LEU A 69 1.43 9.55 -0.92
CA LEU A 69 1.15 8.54 0.11
C LEU A 69 2.46 7.95 0.64
N MET A 70 3.43 7.60 -0.21
CA MET A 70 4.72 7.05 0.20
C MET A 70 5.61 8.06 0.95
N SER A 71 5.45 9.35 0.68
CA SER A 71 6.18 10.42 1.38
C SER A 71 5.48 10.93 2.64
N ALA A 72 4.19 10.67 2.80
CA ALA A 72 3.42 11.14 3.95
C ALA A 72 3.86 10.46 5.25
N GLU A 73 4.06 11.26 6.32
CA GLU A 73 4.31 10.76 7.68
C GLU A 73 3.16 9.91 8.21
N SER A 74 1.91 10.23 7.84
CA SER A 74 0.73 9.47 8.24
C SER A 74 -0.07 9.01 7.02
N LYS A 75 0.16 7.77 6.61
CA LYS A 75 -0.53 7.13 5.48
C LYS A 75 -2.04 7.09 5.69
N ALA A 76 -2.48 6.86 6.94
CA ALA A 76 -3.89 6.82 7.31
C ALA A 76 -4.57 8.19 7.10
N ARG A 77 -3.91 9.29 7.50
CA ARG A 77 -4.44 10.64 7.32
C ARG A 77 -4.49 11.05 5.85
N PHE A 78 -3.44 10.74 5.09
CA PHE A 78 -3.41 10.98 3.65
C PHE A 78 -4.50 10.18 2.94
N TYR A 79 -4.68 8.90 3.29
CA TYR A 79 -5.75 8.08 2.75
C TYR A 79 -7.14 8.68 3.01
N ASP A 80 -7.42 9.13 4.23
CA ASP A 80 -8.74 9.67 4.57
C ASP A 80 -9.03 11.00 3.86
N SER A 81 -8.00 11.81 3.61
CA SER A 81 -8.15 13.13 3.00
C SER A 81 -8.12 13.09 1.47
N ASP A 82 -7.22 12.30 0.88
CA ASP A 82 -6.88 12.37 -0.55
C ASP A 82 -7.39 11.14 -1.33
N ILE A 83 -7.59 10.00 -0.66
CA ILE A 83 -8.00 8.75 -1.32
C ILE A 83 -9.48 8.45 -1.10
N ARG A 84 -9.94 8.58 0.15
CA ARG A 84 -11.29 8.24 0.58
C ARG A 84 -12.27 9.25 -0.01
N GLY A 85 -13.18 8.78 -0.86
CA GLY A 85 -14.20 9.63 -1.50
C GLY A 85 -13.74 10.31 -2.79
N HIS A 86 -12.44 10.40 -3.06
CA HIS A 86 -11.88 10.94 -4.30
C HIS A 86 -11.77 9.91 -5.42
N TYR A 87 -11.40 8.67 -5.07
CA TYR A 87 -11.18 7.61 -6.05
C TYR A 87 -12.17 6.47 -5.91
N ARG A 88 -12.45 5.81 -7.04
CA ARG A 88 -13.32 4.63 -7.08
C ARG A 88 -12.60 3.45 -6.44
N SER A 89 -13.08 3.05 -5.27
CA SER A 89 -12.57 1.88 -4.55
C SER A 89 -13.41 0.65 -4.87
N VAL A 90 -12.72 -0.48 -5.02
CA VAL A 90 -13.32 -1.80 -5.15
C VAL A 90 -12.75 -2.65 -4.03
N LEU A 91 -13.62 -3.08 -3.12
CA LEU A 91 -13.24 -4.04 -2.10
C LEU A 91 -12.94 -5.39 -2.78
N VAL A 92 -11.67 -5.77 -2.78
CA VAL A 92 -11.24 -7.11 -3.15
C VAL A 92 -11.45 -7.97 -1.92
N ARG A 93 -12.59 -8.63 -1.85
CA ARG A 93 -12.76 -9.68 -0.85
C ARG A 93 -11.79 -10.80 -1.23
N PRO A 94 -10.80 -11.14 -0.40
CA PRO A 94 -10.11 -12.39 -0.60
C PRO A 94 -11.21 -13.44 -0.55
N ARG A 95 -11.35 -14.20 -1.63
CA ARG A 95 -12.28 -15.32 -1.68
C ARG A 95 -11.78 -16.27 -0.60
N GLN A 96 -12.34 -16.16 0.60
CA GLN A 96 -12.08 -17.12 1.66
C GLN A 96 -12.39 -18.46 1.02
N LYS A 97 -11.37 -19.31 0.89
CA LYS A 97 -11.64 -20.74 0.83
C LYS A 97 -12.48 -21.00 2.08
N ALA A 98 -13.74 -21.35 1.89
CA ALA A 98 -14.55 -21.89 2.95
C ALA A 98 -13.76 -23.05 3.56
N GLN A 99 -13.15 -22.83 4.73
CA GLN A 99 -12.81 -23.93 5.61
C GLN A 99 -14.13 -24.36 6.24
N THR A 100 -14.87 -25.14 5.48
CA THR A 100 -15.82 -26.11 6.01
C THR A 100 -15.13 -27.45 5.84
N GLU A 101 -14.38 -27.86 6.86
CA GLU A 101 -14.03 -29.26 7.12
C GLU A 101 -13.58 -29.28 8.60
N ASN A 102 -14.55 -29.40 9.50
CA ASN A 102 -14.98 -30.63 10.19
C ASN A 102 -14.01 -31.05 11.30
#